data_AF-A0A453PBE3-F1
#
_entry.id   AF-A0A453PBE3-F1
#
_cell.length_a   1.000
_cell.length_b   1.000
_cell.length_c   1.000
_cell.angle_alpha   90.00
_cell.angle_beta   90.00
_cell.angle_gamma   90.00
#
_symmetry.space_group_name_H-M   'P 1'
#
loop_
_entity.id
_entity.type
_entity.pdbx_description
1 polymer ?
#
loop_
_entity_poly.entity_id
_entity_poly.type
_entity_poly.pdbx_seq_one_letter_code
_entity_poly.pdbx_strand_id
1 'polypeptide(L)'
;MLDPRSEIYPTIEYRPIQPSDLEVLEKIHLSLFPIRYEREFFLNVVNGNGVISWGAVDTSRSDEGRDELIGFVTTRMIAAKDSEVQTIRRIS
;
A
#
# COMPACT_ATOMS: atom_id res chain seq x y z
N MET A 1 35.45 -4.93 13.56
CA MET A 1 35.32 -3.53 13.11
C MET A 1 34.56 -3.59 11.79
N LEU A 2 33.27 -3.23 11.78
CA LEU A 2 32.45 -3.28 10.56
C LEU A 2 32.63 -1.97 9.79
N ASP A 3 32.78 -2.08 8.46
CA ASP A 3 33.05 -0.98 7.53
C ASP A 3 31.87 0.03 7.52
N PRO A 4 32.12 1.34 7.70
CA PRO A 4 31.08 2.37 7.64
C PRO A 4 30.48 2.58 6.23
N ARG A 5 30.88 1.81 5.21
CA ARG A 5 30.42 1.91 3.82
C ARG A 5 29.74 0.68 3.24
N SER A 6 29.20 -0.23 4.05
CA SER A 6 28.07 -1.03 3.52
C SER A 6 26.87 -0.10 3.39
N GLU A 7 26.85 0.69 2.32
CA GLU A 7 25.66 1.38 1.85
C GLU A 7 24.59 0.32 1.69
N ILE A 8 23.68 0.24 2.67
CA ILE A 8 22.53 -0.65 2.59
C ILE A 8 21.63 -0.04 1.53
N TYR A 9 21.76 -0.54 0.30
CA TYR A 9 20.85 -0.22 -0.78
C TYR A 9 19.57 -1.04 -0.57
N PRO A 10 18.44 -0.40 -0.21
CA PRO A 10 17.20 -1.12 -0.02
C PRO A 10 16.79 -1.76 -1.34
N THR A 11 16.43 -3.04 -1.28
CA THR A 11 15.95 -3.78 -2.46
C THR A 11 14.44 -3.76 -2.41
N ILE A 12 13.84 -2.82 -3.15
CA ILE A 12 12.39 -2.65 -3.17
C ILE A 12 11.79 -3.54 -4.24
N GLU A 13 10.95 -4.46 -3.82
CA GLU A 13 10.18 -5.33 -4.70
C GLU A 13 8.69 -4.97 -4.64
N TYR A 14 8.00 -5.20 -5.75
CA TYR A 14 6.58 -4.94 -5.87
C TYR A 14 5.84 -6.25 -6.07
N ARG A 15 4.80 -6.48 -5.27
CA ARG A 15 3.94 -7.67 -5.36
C ARG A 15 2.47 -7.30 -5.20
N PRO A 16 1.54 -8.15 -5.68
CA PRO A 16 0.14 -8.03 -5.32
C PRO A 16 -0.03 -8.04 -3.79
N ILE A 17 -0.98 -7.24 -3.29
CA ILE A 17 -1.34 -7.28 -1.87
C ILE A 17 -2.01 -8.63 -1.57
N GLN A 18 -1.69 -9.19 -0.41
CA GLN A 18 -2.18 -10.49 0.05
C GLN A 18 -3.06 -10.35 1.30
N PRO A 19 -3.91 -11.34 1.61
CA PRO A 19 -4.73 -11.35 2.83
C PRO A 19 -3.94 -11.17 4.14
N SER A 20 -2.69 -11.65 4.18
CA SER A 20 -1.77 -11.47 5.31
C SER A 20 -1.38 -10.01 5.56
N ASP A 21 -1.48 -9.15 4.55
CA ASP A 21 -1.10 -7.74 4.67
C ASP A 21 -2.17 -6.87 5.36
N LEU A 22 -3.34 -7.43 5.69
CA LEU A 22 -4.51 -6.67 6.16
C LEU A 22 -4.20 -5.73 7.34
N GLU A 23 -3.53 -6.24 8.37
CA GLU A 23 -3.25 -5.47 9.58
C GLU A 23 -2.24 -4.35 9.31
N VAL A 24 -1.21 -4.64 8.51
CA VAL A 24 -0.17 -3.67 8.15
C VAL A 24 -0.76 -2.58 7.24
N LEU A 25 -1.60 -2.96 6.27
CA LEU A 25 -2.29 -2.04 5.37
C LEU A 25 -3.18 -1.06 6.15
N GLU A 26 -3.99 -1.57 7.09
CA GLU A 26 -4.86 -0.75 7.93
C GLU A 26 -4.03 0.19 8.82
N LYS A 27 -2.96 -0.32 9.44
CA LYS A 27 -2.04 0.45 10.28
C LYS A 27 -1.37 1.59 9.52
N ILE A 28 -0.82 1.33 8.32
CA ILE A 28 -0.20 2.35 7.48
C ILE A 28 -1.23 3.40 7.09
N HIS A 29 -2.43 2.98 6.65
CA HIS A 29 -3.47 3.91 6.25
C HIS A 29 -3.89 4.85 7.39
N LEU A 30 -4.18 4.31 8.57
CA LEU A 30 -4.56 5.07 9.76
C LEU A 30 -3.46 6.01 10.25
N SER A 31 -2.19 5.66 10.00
CA SER A 31 -1.04 6.47 10.41
C SER A 31 -0.76 7.62 9.44
N LEU A 32 -1.05 7.46 8.15
CA LEU A 32 -0.67 8.41 7.11
C LEU A 32 -1.82 9.29 6.59
N PHE A 33 -3.07 8.81 6.66
CA PHE A 33 -4.21 9.51 6.07
C PHE A 33 -5.25 9.91 7.13
N PRO A 34 -5.81 11.13 7.05
CA PRO A 34 -6.83 11.59 7.98
C PRO A 34 -8.23 11.00 7.69
N ILE A 35 -8.46 10.52 6.46
CA ILE A 35 -9.71 9.87 6.05
C ILE A 35 -9.72 8.46 6.63
N ARG A 36 -10.86 8.05 7.20
CA ARG A 36 -11.03 6.69 7.73
C ARG A 36 -11.89 5.88 6.78
N TYR A 37 -11.35 4.75 6.33
CA TYR A 37 -12.11 3.73 5.64
C TYR A 37 -12.60 2.66 6.63
N GLU A 38 -13.72 2.04 6.29
CA GLU A 38 -14.24 0.89 7.03
C GLU A 38 -13.38 -0.35 6.77
N ARG A 39 -13.38 -1.31 7.71
CA ARG A 39 -12.61 -2.55 7.58
C ARG A 39 -12.95 -3.33 6.31
N GLU A 40 -14.19 -3.26 5.84
CA GLU A 40 -14.65 -3.88 4.60
C GLU A 40 -13.87 -3.39 3.37
N PHE A 41 -13.49 -2.11 3.32
CA PHE A 41 -12.66 -1.59 2.24
C PHE A 41 -11.32 -2.32 2.16
N PHE A 42 -10.63 -2.48 3.30
CA PHE A 42 -9.34 -3.17 3.35
C PHE A 42 -9.49 -4.67 3.04
N LEU A 43 -10.58 -5.31 3.48
CA LEU A 43 -10.90 -6.69 3.09
C LEU A 43 -11.08 -6.83 1.58
N ASN A 44 -11.71 -5.86 0.92
CA ASN A 44 -11.83 -5.88 -0.54
C ASN A 44 -10.48 -5.68 -1.25
N VAL A 45 -9.61 -4.84 -0.70
CA VAL A 45 -8.25 -4.59 -1.22
C VAL A 45 -7.39 -5.85 -1.17
N VAL A 46 -7.35 -6.55 -0.03
CA VAL A 46 -6.46 -7.71 0.16
C VAL A 46 -6.98 -8.98 -0.53
N ASN A 47 -8.28 -9.05 -0.80
CA ASN A 47 -8.90 -10.19 -1.51
C ASN A 47 -9.07 -9.94 -3.02
N GLY A 48 -8.76 -8.73 -3.52
CA GLY A 48 -8.89 -8.38 -4.94
C GLY A 48 -10.35 -8.22 -5.41
N ASN A 49 -11.29 -7.94 -4.51
CA ASN A 49 -12.70 -7.82 -4.83
C ASN A 49 -13.01 -6.45 -5.49
N GLY A 50 -12.92 -6.39 -6.82
CA GLY A 50 -13.19 -5.17 -7.58
C GLY A 50 -12.12 -4.09 -7.44
N VAL A 51 -10.98 -4.43 -6.82
CA VAL A 51 -9.83 -3.56 -6.57
C VAL A 51 -8.57 -4.26 -7.07
N ILE A 52 -7.75 -3.54 -7.82
CA ILE A 52 -6.40 -3.95 -8.21
C ILE A 52 -5.42 -3.23 -7.28
N SER A 53 -4.64 -4.00 -6.53
CA SER A 53 -3.79 -3.49 -5.46
C SER A 53 -2.37 -4.06 -5.55
N TRP A 54 -1.39 -3.19 -5.30
CA TRP A 54 0.03 -3.54 -5.28
C TRP A 54 0.69 -2.97 -4.03
N GLY A 55 1.59 -3.76 -3.45
CA GLY A 55 2.41 -3.40 -2.31
C GLY A 55 3.88 -3.31 -2.68
N ALA A 56 4.60 -2.43 -1.99
CA ALA A 56 6.06 -2.37 -2.00
C ALA A 56 6.58 -2.99 -0.70
N VAL A 57 7.63 -3.81 -0.80
CA VAL A 57 8.32 -4.45 0.32
C VAL A 57 9.83 -4.21 0.19
N ASP A 58 10.54 -4.14 1.32
CA ASP A 58 12.01 -4.06 1.32
C ASP A 58 12.62 -5.43 1.64
N THR A 59 13.06 -6.13 0.60
CA THR A 59 13.63 -7.48 0.72
C THR A 59 15.06 -7.48 1.23
N SER A 60 15.69 -6.31 1.37
CA SER A 60 17.04 -6.20 1.92
C SER A 60 17.08 -6.34 3.45
N ARG A 61 15.93 -6.18 4.12
CA ARG A 61 15.83 -6.32 5.57
C ARG A 61 16.21 -7.73 6.00
N SER A 62 17.01 -7.83 7.07
CA SER A 62 17.45 -9.10 7.65
C SER A 62 16.54 -9.59 8.80
N ASP A 63 15.51 -8.81 9.14
CA ASP A 63 14.50 -9.13 10.14
C ASP A 63 13.28 -9.82 9.54
N GLU A 64 12.30 -10.14 10.39
CA GLU A 64 11.00 -10.70 9.98
C GLU A 64 10.17 -9.73 9.11
N GLY A 65 10.60 -8.46 9.00
CA GLY A 65 9.94 -7.40 8.23
C GLY A 65 10.33 -7.37 6.75
N ARG A 66 11.05 -8.37 6.25
CA ARG A 66 11.47 -8.49 4.84
C ARG A 66 10.30 -8.50 3.84
N ASP A 67 9.14 -9.01 4.28
CA ASP A 67 7.92 -9.08 3.46
C ASP A 67 6.80 -8.17 3.99
N GLU A 68 7.10 -7.31 4.97
CA GLU A 68 6.16 -6.33 5.50
C GLU A 68 5.98 -5.18 4.51
N LEU A 69 4.73 -4.80 4.23
CA LEU A 69 4.44 -3.67 3.35
C LEU A 69 5.05 -2.38 3.93
N ILE A 70 5.78 -1.66 3.09
CA ILE A 70 6.29 -0.30 3.38
C ILE A 70 5.57 0.78 2.58
N GLY A 71 4.77 0.37 1.59
CA GLY A 71 3.99 1.24 0.74
C GLY A 71 2.97 0.43 -0.04
N PHE A 72 1.90 1.08 -0.49
CA PHE A 72 0.85 0.42 -1.25
C PHE A 72 0.13 1.39 -2.18
N VAL A 73 -0.49 0.83 -3.22
CA VAL A 73 -1.42 1.52 -4.11
C VAL A 73 -2.65 0.65 -4.32
N THR A 74 -3.82 1.27 -4.25
CA THR A 74 -5.11 0.63 -4.51
C THR A 74 -5.82 1.36 -5.63
N THR A 75 -6.27 0.62 -6.63
CA THR A 75 -7.00 1.18 -7.79
C THR A 75 -8.26 0.38 -8.03
N ARG A 76 -9.29 1.02 -8.59
CA ARG A 76 -10.50 0.33 -9.05
C ARG A 76 -10.83 0.80 -10.46
N MET A 77 -11.32 -0.11 -11.29
CA MET A 77 -11.83 0.23 -12.61
C MET A 77 -13.29 0.66 -12.48
N ILE A 78 -13.61 1.87 -12.93
CA ILE A 78 -14.97 2.40 -12.95
C ILE A 78 -15.34 2.65 -14.40
N ALA A 79 -16.56 2.28 -14.80
CA ALA A 79 -17.06 2.65 -16.12
C ALA A 79 -17.15 4.18 -16.21
N ALA A 80 -16.75 4.76 -17.34
CA ALA A 80 -16.70 6.23 -17.50
C ALA A 80 -18.03 6.93 -17.19
N LYS A 81 -19.16 6.26 -17.45
CA LYS A 81 -20.53 6.74 -17.14
C LYS A 81 -20.82 6.85 -15.64
N ASP A 82 -20.10 6.09 -14.81
CA ASP A 82 -20.26 6.02 -13.35
C ASP A 82 -19.13 6.78 -12.63
N SER A 83 -18.25 7.43 -13.40
CA SER A 83 -17.15 8.24 -12.90
C SER A 83 -17.67 9.64 -12.56
N GLU A 84 -18.17 9.83 -11.34
CA GLU A 84 -18.22 11.17 -10.76
C GLU A 84 -16.76 11.62 -10.51
N VAL A 85 -16.10 12.15 -11.53
CA VAL A 85 -14.87 12.92 -11.34
C VAL A 85 -15.29 14.19 -10.60
N GLN A 86 -15.40 14.11 -9.28
CA GLN A 86 -15.51 15.29 -8.43
C GLN A 86 -14.24 16.08 -8.70
N THR A 87 -14.38 17.10 -9.54
CA THR A 87 -13.33 18.04 -9.89
C THR A 87 -12.67 18.48 -8.60
N ILE A 88 -11.41 18.07 -8.40
CA ILE A 88 -10.57 18.55 -7.32
C ILE A 88 -10.41 20.05 -7.59
N ARG A 89 -11.22 20.88 -6.93
CA ARG A 89 -11.14 22.33 -7.08
C ARG A 89 -9.81 22.78 -6.47
N ARG A 90 -8.91 23.23 -7.34
CA ARG A 90 -7.69 23.94 -6.94
C ARG A 90 -8.12 25.17 -6.13
N ILE A 91 -7.77 25.21 -4.84
CA ILE A 91 -7.91 26.41 -4.02
C ILE A 91 -6.90 27.42 -4.59
N SER A 92 -7.43 28.49 -5.18
CA SER A 92 -6.70 29.69 -5.59
C SER A 92 -6.33 30.54 -4.39
#